data_AF-F7XW95-F1
#
_entry.id   AF-F7XW95-F1
#
_cell.length_a   1.000
_cell.length_b   1.000
_cell.length_c   1.000
_cell.angle_alpha   90.00
_cell.angle_beta   90.00
_cell.angle_gamma   90.00
#
_symmetry.space_group_name_H-M   'P 1'
#
loop_
_entity.id
_entity.type
_entity.pdbx_description
1 polymer ?
#
loop_
_entity_poly.entity_id
_entity_poly.type
_entity_poly.pdbx_seq_one_letter_code
_entity_poly.pdbx_strand_id
1 'polypeptide(L)' 'MVKDSFPSLLEVFSLNGTNGFAINGIKSGYYTGYSVASAGDINDNGIDDIVIKAV' A
#
# COMPACT_ATOMS: atom_id res chain seq x y z
N MET A 1 -10.96 11.49 22.11
CA MET A 1 -9.92 10.85 21.26
C MET A 1 -10.59 10.64 19.91
N VAL A 2 -10.42 11.57 18.97
CA VAL A 2 -10.98 11.41 17.62
C VAL A 2 -10.11 10.37 16.95
N LYS A 3 -10.69 9.22 16.63
CA LYS A 3 -10.08 8.23 15.77
C LYS A 3 -9.98 8.89 14.41
N ASP A 4 -8.81 9.44 14.09
CA ASP A 4 -8.53 9.98 12.77
C ASP A 4 -9.07 9.00 11.74
N SER A 5 -9.95 9.51 10.89
CA SER A 5 -10.72 8.73 9.93
C SER A 5 -9.79 7.76 9.23
N PHE A 6 -10.07 6.46 9.34
CA PHE A 6 -9.43 5.49 8.45
C PHE A 6 -9.56 6.00 7.01
N PRO A 7 -8.56 5.77 6.14
CA PRO A 7 -8.68 6.13 4.74
C PRO A 7 -9.98 5.56 4.17
N SER A 8 -10.52 6.22 3.15
CA SER A 8 -11.72 5.77 2.44
C SER A 8 -11.67 4.26 2.22
N LEU A 9 -12.72 3.55 2.64
CA LEU A 9 -12.83 2.10 2.50
C LEU A 9 -12.50 1.69 1.07
N LEU A 10 -11.37 1.00 0.88
CA LEU A 10 -11.01 0.39 -0.39
C LEU A 10 -11.58 -1.02 -0.39
N GLU A 11 -12.76 -1.16 -0.97
CA GLU A 11 -13.38 -2.47 -1.14
C GLU A 11 -12.59 -3.28 -2.16
N VAL A 12 -11.84 -4.30 -1.71
CA VAL A 12 -10.93 -5.10 -2.55
C VAL A 12 -11.65 -5.71 -3.75
N PHE A 13 -12.90 -6.14 -3.58
CA PHE A 13 -13.72 -6.72 -4.65
C PHE A 13 -14.21 -5.69 -5.68
N SER A 14 -14.11 -4.40 -5.39
CA SER A 14 -14.43 -3.34 -6.34
C SER A 14 -13.28 -3.03 -7.30
N LEU A 15 -12.08 -3.57 -7.04
CA LEU A 15 -10.91 -3.39 -7.88
C LEU A 15 -11.08 -4.11 -9.22
N ASN A 16 -11.04 -3.36 -10.32
CA ASN A 16 -11.35 -3.88 -11.67
C ASN A 16 -10.23 -3.62 -12.70
N GLY A 17 -9.04 -3.23 -12.23
CA GLY A 17 -7.90 -2.89 -13.08
C GLY A 17 -7.94 -1.49 -13.69
N THR A 18 -9.04 -0.75 -13.51
CA THR A 18 -9.15 0.68 -13.88
C THR A 18 -9.21 1.61 -12.66
N ASN A 19 -9.28 1.06 -11.46
CA ASN A 19 -9.31 1.77 -10.18
C ASN A 19 -8.28 1.19 -9.19
N GLY A 20 -8.05 1.90 -8.09
CA GLY A 20 -7.11 1.51 -7.04
C GLY A 20 -6.52 2.72 -6.33
N PHE A 21 -5.31 2.54 -5.80
CA PHE A 21 -4.51 3.60 -5.21
C PHE A 21 -3.11 3.61 -5.84
N ALA A 22 -2.45 4.76 -5.78
CA ALA A 22 -1.07 4.92 -6.22
C ALA A 22 -0.20 5.32 -5.04
N ILE A 23 0.98 4.70 -4.94
CA ILE A 23 2.04 5.12 -4.02
C ILE A 23 3.00 6.00 -4.81
N ASN A 24 2.92 7.30 -4.60
CA ASN A 24 3.76 8.26 -5.29
C ASN A 24 5.08 8.45 -4.53
N GLY A 25 6.20 8.37 -5.24
CA GLY A 25 7.50 8.74 -4.68
C GLY A 25 7.55 10.23 -4.34
N ILE A 26 8.34 10.58 -3.32
CA ILE A 26 8.41 11.95 -2.79
C ILE A 26 9.32 12.85 -3.64
N LYS A 27 10.41 12.28 -4.19
CA LYS A 27 11.43 13.03 -4.93
C LYS A 27 12.16 12.16 -5.95
N SER A 28 12.58 12.76 -7.05
CA SER A 28 13.45 12.10 -8.03
C SER A 28 14.75 11.61 -7.38
N GLY A 29 15.17 10.39 -7.69
CA GLY A 29 16.36 9.75 -7.10
C GLY A 29 16.12 8.98 -5.79
N TYR A 30 14.89 8.95 -5.26
CA TYR A 30 14.54 8.16 -4.06
C TYR A 30 14.08 6.73 -4.40
N TYR A 31 13.96 6.42 -5.70
CA TYR A 31 13.72 5.09 -6.25
C TYR A 31 12.57 4.31 -5.57
N THR A 32 11.52 5.01 -5.11
CA THR A 32 10.32 4.40 -4.55
C THR A 32 9.73 3.43 -5.56
N GLY A 33 9.52 2.17 -5.17
CA GLY A 33 8.99 1.15 -6.07
C GLY A 33 10.04 0.46 -6.95
N TYR A 34 11.33 0.77 -6.81
CA TYR A 34 12.39 0.10 -7.57
C TYR A 34 12.52 -1.40 -7.28
N SER A 35 12.15 -1.81 -6.06
CA SER A 35 12.08 -3.22 -5.67
C SER A 35 10.90 -3.43 -4.75
N VAL A 36 10.19 -4.53 -4.97
CA VAL A 36 9.00 -4.96 -4.23
C VAL A 36 9.18 -6.43 -3.85
N ALA A 37 8.79 -6.79 -2.64
CA ALA A 37 8.78 -8.16 -2.15
C ALA A 37 7.52 -8.46 -1.33
N SER A 38 7.12 -9.74 -1.31
CA SER A 38 6.12 -10.23 -0.36
C SER A 38 6.69 -10.18 1.06
N ALA A 39 5.86 -9.80 2.02
CA ALA A 39 6.24 -9.69 3.42
C ALA A 39 5.56 -10.74 4.32
N GLY A 40 4.61 -11.52 3.77
CA GLY A 40 3.63 -12.27 4.54
C GLY A 40 2.68 -11.34 5.30
N ASP A 41 1.76 -11.88 6.08
CA ASP A 41 0.89 -11.09 6.97
C ASP A 41 1.65 -10.70 8.26
N ILE A 42 2.12 -9.46 8.33
CA ILE A 42 2.94 -8.94 9.46
C ILE A 42 2.05 -8.50 10.63
N ASN A 43 0.78 -8.21 10.38
CA ASN A 43 -0.14 -7.66 11.39
C ASN A 43 -1.32 -8.57 11.75
N ASP A 44 -1.27 -9.84 11.35
CA ASP A 44 -2.21 -10.91 11.68
C ASP A 44 -3.68 -10.62 11.28
N ASN A 45 -3.90 -10.02 10.10
CA ASN A 45 -5.25 -9.71 9.59
C ASN A 45 -5.82 -10.72 8.57
N GLY A 46 -5.03 -11.73 8.19
CA GLY A 46 -5.37 -12.74 7.19
C GLY A 46 -5.06 -12.36 5.75
N ILE A 47 -4.34 -11.26 5.49
CA ILE A 47 -3.96 -10.77 4.16
C ILE A 47 -2.44 -10.59 4.12
N ASP A 48 -1.78 -11.17 3.11
CA ASP A 48 -0.34 -10.97 2.91
C ASP A 48 0.01 -9.50 2.64
N ASP A 49 1.00 -8.98 3.36
CA ASP A 49 1.54 -7.64 3.20
C ASP A 49 2.65 -7.58 2.12
N ILE A 50 3.00 -6.35 1.73
CA ILE A 50 4.05 -6.04 0.76
C ILE A 50 5.07 -5.06 1.34
N VAL A 51 6.34 -5.24 0.96
CA VAL A 51 7.41 -4.27 1.24
C VAL A 51 7.84 -3.57 -0.04
N ILE A 52 7.94 -2.25 0.02
CA ILE A 52 8.36 -1.40 -1.09
C ILE A 52 9.60 -0.63 -0.67
N LYS A 53 10.68 -0.77 -1.44
CA LYS A 53 11.92 -0.04 -1.18
C LYS A 53 11.81 1.43 -1.64
N ALA A 54 12.41 2.32 -0.84
CA ALA A 54 12.82 3.67 -1.22
C ALA A 54 14.20 3.95 -0.57
N VAL A 55 14.95 4.93 -1.09
CA VAL A 55 16.23 5.41 -0.53
C VAL A 55 16.14 6.89 -0.20
#